data_AF-A0A6V7GRV4-F1
#
_entry.id   AF-A0A6V7GRV4-F1
#
_cell.length_a   1.000
_cell.length_b   1.000
_cell.length_c   1.000
_cell.angle_alpha   90.00
_cell.angle_beta   90.00
_cell.angle_gamma   90.00
#
_symmetry.space_group_name_H-M   'P 1'
#
loop_
_entity.id
_entity.type
_entity.pdbx_description
1 polymer ?
#
loop_
_entity_poly.entity_id
_entity_poly.type
_entity_poly.pdbx_seq_one_letter_code
_entity_poly.pdbx_strand_id
1 'polypeptide(L)'
;MAYDRVIFPLLVCVLCFASYCAPCSMDVGQTLDLSQFAGKWYFIAGTSTNLSLSSCGWFLVKETTSTDFVIRFRGHRHKSNIPVVSNIVGKVDGNNIVTYWRRLRSRRKLGPFYHVIISVKYDTAVGMLVCTETKRYMENKLAMIWSRERSLPLPILEELKSKLGAYVNQEIRMADHDNC
;
A
#
# COMPACT_ATOMS: atom_id res chain seq x y z
N MET A 1 -3.87 -64.67 3.50
CA MET A 1 -4.83 -63.69 4.03
C MET A 1 -4.11 -62.38 4.18
N ALA A 2 -4.63 -61.36 3.52
CA ALA A 2 -3.94 -60.14 3.13
C ALA A 2 -3.64 -59.21 4.30
N TYR A 3 -2.46 -58.59 4.25
CA TYR A 3 -2.08 -57.44 5.05
C TYR A 3 -2.79 -56.19 4.50
N ASP A 4 -3.93 -55.81 5.08
CA ASP A 4 -4.51 -54.49 4.84
C ASP A 4 -3.86 -53.46 5.76
N ARG A 5 -2.67 -53.01 5.37
CA ARG A 5 -2.09 -51.76 5.84
C ARG A 5 -2.82 -50.60 5.14
N VAL A 6 -3.73 -49.96 5.86
CA VAL A 6 -4.31 -48.67 5.45
C VAL A 6 -3.20 -47.62 5.49
N ILE A 7 -2.62 -47.33 4.32
CA ILE A 7 -1.59 -46.32 4.10
C ILE A 7 -2.20 -45.19 3.28
N PHE A 8 -2.38 -44.04 3.94
CA PHE A 8 -2.56 -42.66 3.43
C PHE A 8 -3.89 -42.28 2.70
N PRO A 9 -4.38 -41.01 2.84
CA PRO A 9 -3.58 -39.83 3.14
C PRO A 9 -4.07 -38.94 4.30
N LEU A 10 -3.25 -38.88 5.35
CA LEU A 10 -3.10 -37.73 6.25
C LEU A 10 -2.38 -36.54 5.54
N LEU A 11 -2.51 -36.43 4.21
CA LEU A 11 -1.73 -35.58 3.32
C LEU A 11 -2.58 -34.47 2.68
N VAL A 12 -3.65 -34.03 3.36
CA VAL A 12 -4.46 -32.88 2.92
C VAL A 12 -4.22 -31.64 3.81
N CYS A 13 -3.61 -31.79 4.99
CA CYS A 13 -3.46 -30.70 5.97
C CYS A 13 -2.02 -30.19 6.18
N VAL A 14 -1.07 -30.48 5.29
CA VAL A 14 0.31 -29.98 5.40
C VAL A 14 0.65 -28.90 4.34
N LEU A 15 -0.22 -28.68 3.36
CA LEU A 15 -0.03 -27.62 2.35
C LEU A 15 -0.57 -26.24 2.78
N CYS A 16 -1.30 -26.13 3.91
CA CYS A 16 -1.84 -24.84 4.38
C CYS A 16 -0.92 -24.06 5.35
N PHE A 17 0.21 -24.62 5.78
CA PHE A 17 1.14 -23.96 6.71
C PHE A 17 2.44 -23.47 6.07
N ALA A 18 2.49 -23.52 4.74
CA ALA A 18 3.46 -22.77 3.96
C ALA A 18 2.97 -21.30 3.84
N SER A 19 2.77 -20.65 4.99
CA SER A 19 2.75 -19.19 5.14
C SER A 19 4.14 -18.65 4.83
N TYR A 20 4.60 -18.88 3.60
CA TYR A 20 5.64 -18.08 3.00
C TYR A 20 5.04 -16.69 2.88
N CYS A 21 5.64 -15.73 3.58
CA CYS A 21 5.56 -14.33 3.19
C CYS A 21 5.86 -14.28 1.69
N ALA A 22 4.80 -14.26 0.87
CA ALA A 22 4.99 -14.12 -0.56
C ALA A 22 5.81 -12.83 -0.75
N PRO A 23 6.86 -12.83 -1.58
CA PRO A 23 7.43 -11.56 -2.04
C PRO A 23 6.30 -10.67 -2.57
N CYS A 24 6.54 -9.37 -2.75
CA CYS A 24 5.55 -8.53 -3.42
C CYS A 24 5.44 -8.97 -4.87
N SER A 25 4.64 -10.01 -5.08
CA SER A 25 4.30 -10.55 -6.38
C SER A 25 3.41 -9.50 -7.01
N MET A 26 3.97 -8.86 -8.04
CA MET A 26 3.27 -7.87 -8.85
C MET A 26 2.08 -8.51 -9.57
N ASP A 27 2.05 -9.84 -9.67
CA ASP A 27 1.02 -10.64 -10.35
C ASP A 27 -0.37 -10.55 -9.70
N VAL A 28 -0.44 -10.10 -8.44
CA VAL A 28 -1.71 -9.90 -7.72
C VAL A 28 -2.28 -8.50 -7.96
N GLY A 29 -1.45 -7.56 -8.45
CA GLY A 29 -1.85 -6.18 -8.69
C GLY A 29 -2.54 -5.99 -10.04
N GLN A 30 -3.52 -5.10 -10.08
CA GLN A 30 -4.10 -4.62 -11.33
C GLN A 30 -3.31 -3.45 -11.92
N THR A 31 -3.47 -3.23 -13.22
CA THR A 31 -2.87 -2.09 -13.94
C THR A 31 -3.43 -0.76 -13.43
N LEU A 32 -2.61 0.29 -13.48
CA LEU A 32 -3.00 1.64 -13.08
C LEU A 32 -3.11 2.57 -14.28
N ASP A 33 -4.33 3.01 -14.62
CA ASP A 33 -4.56 4.15 -15.50
C ASP A 33 -4.12 5.46 -14.80
N LEU A 34 -3.01 6.04 -15.28
CA LEU A 34 -2.44 7.26 -14.72
C LEU A 34 -3.32 8.48 -14.91
N SER A 35 -4.07 8.55 -16.02
CA SER A 35 -4.91 9.69 -16.34
C SER A 35 -6.06 9.81 -15.33
N GLN A 36 -6.67 8.67 -14.99
CA GLN A 36 -7.72 8.60 -13.97
C GLN A 36 -7.15 8.66 -12.54
N PHE A 37 -5.92 8.18 -12.32
CA PHE A 37 -5.26 8.26 -11.03
C PHE A 37 -4.78 9.67 -10.67
N ALA A 38 -4.58 10.54 -11.65
CA ALA A 38 -4.14 11.91 -11.43
C ALA A 38 -5.09 12.70 -10.50
N GLY A 39 -4.58 13.77 -9.92
CA GLY A 39 -5.33 14.65 -9.03
C GLY A 39 -5.07 14.39 -7.54
N LYS A 40 -5.99 14.89 -6.72
CA LYS A 40 -5.85 14.88 -5.26
C LYS A 40 -6.39 13.57 -4.67
N TRP A 41 -5.68 13.07 -3.67
CA TRP A 41 -6.04 11.92 -2.85
C TRP A 41 -5.72 12.22 -1.39
N TYR A 42 -6.56 11.79 -0.45
CA TYR A 42 -6.33 11.84 0.99
C TYR A 42 -5.88 10.49 1.48
N PHE A 43 -4.93 10.48 2.42
CA PHE A 43 -4.45 9.26 3.08
C PHE A 43 -5.44 8.86 4.17
N ILE A 44 -6.21 7.80 3.98
CA ILE A 44 -7.30 7.42 4.90
C ILE A 44 -6.83 6.43 5.95
N ALA A 45 -6.07 5.42 5.54
CA ALA A 45 -5.63 4.38 6.45
C ALA A 45 -4.35 3.70 5.95
N GLY A 46 -3.62 3.06 6.85
CA GLY A 46 -2.48 2.24 6.48
C GLY A 46 -1.90 1.44 7.64
N THR A 47 -0.93 0.58 7.34
CA THR A 47 -0.20 -0.17 8.36
C THR A 47 0.72 0.74 9.17
N SER A 48 0.64 0.64 10.50
CA SER A 48 1.51 1.40 11.42
C SER A 48 2.79 0.61 11.74
N THR A 49 3.95 1.10 11.33
CA THR A 49 5.26 0.47 11.64
C THR A 49 5.84 1.01 12.93
N ASN A 50 5.28 0.68 14.10
CA ASN A 50 5.64 1.26 15.42
C ASN A 50 5.60 2.81 15.50
N LEU A 51 5.32 3.46 14.37
CA LEU A 51 5.18 4.87 14.11
C LEU A 51 3.77 5.03 13.57
N SER A 52 2.96 5.65 14.40
CA SER A 52 1.74 6.36 14.04
C SER A 52 1.78 7.06 12.68
N LEU A 53 0.66 6.96 11.96
CA LEU A 53 0.42 7.55 10.66
C LEU A 53 0.46 9.09 10.70
N SER A 54 0.84 9.72 9.58
CA SER A 54 0.75 11.18 9.46
C SER A 54 -0.71 11.61 9.41
N SER A 55 -1.07 12.65 10.16
CA SER A 55 -2.40 13.27 10.10
C SER A 55 -2.50 14.28 8.95
N CYS A 56 -3.73 14.60 8.53
CA CYS A 56 -4.01 15.53 7.42
C CYS A 56 -3.30 15.18 6.11
N GLY A 57 -2.98 13.89 5.92
CA GLY A 57 -2.18 13.42 4.81
C GLY A 57 -2.93 13.53 3.50
N TRP A 58 -2.35 14.20 2.51
CA TRP A 58 -2.85 14.20 1.14
C TRP A 58 -1.72 14.15 0.11
N PHE A 59 -2.05 13.58 -1.03
CA PHE A 59 -1.21 13.38 -2.18
C PHE A 59 -1.81 14.14 -3.35
N LEU A 60 -1.00 14.93 -4.06
CA LEU A 60 -1.36 15.48 -5.36
C LEU A 60 -0.53 14.80 -6.42
N VAL A 61 -1.18 13.95 -7.19
CA VAL A 61 -0.60 13.20 -8.31
C VAL A 61 -0.71 14.05 -9.57
N LYS A 62 0.40 14.17 -10.29
CA LYS A 62 0.45 14.80 -11.61
C LYS A 62 1.16 13.85 -12.58
N GLU A 63 0.48 13.51 -13.65
CA GLU A 63 1.09 12.84 -14.79
C GLU A 63 2.10 13.79 -15.46
N THR A 64 3.26 13.25 -15.84
CA THR A 64 4.28 13.99 -16.60
C THR A 64 4.45 13.41 -18.01
N THR A 65 4.26 12.10 -18.14
CA THR A 65 4.19 11.36 -19.41
C THR A 65 3.17 10.24 -19.23
N SER A 66 2.85 9.50 -20.29
CA SER A 66 1.93 8.36 -20.22
C SER A 66 2.37 7.22 -19.28
N THR A 67 3.62 7.22 -18.82
CA THR A 67 4.15 6.22 -17.88
C THR A 67 4.76 6.84 -16.62
N ASP A 68 5.11 8.13 -16.63
CA ASP A 68 5.75 8.80 -15.49
C ASP A 68 4.81 9.78 -14.79
N PHE A 69 4.92 9.83 -13.47
CA PHE A 69 4.15 10.75 -12.64
C PHE A 69 4.98 11.29 -11.48
N VAL A 70 4.53 12.41 -10.93
CA VAL A 70 5.06 12.99 -9.70
C VAL A 70 3.94 13.12 -8.68
N ILE A 71 4.26 12.82 -7.42
CA ILE A 71 3.35 13.03 -6.30
C ILE A 71 3.96 14.03 -5.34
N ARG A 72 3.18 15.03 -4.96
CA ARG A 72 3.48 15.88 -3.81
C ARG A 72 2.64 15.43 -2.63
N PHE A 73 3.30 14.88 -1.62
CA PHE A 73 2.69 14.57 -0.34
C PHE A 73 2.80 15.75 0.62
N ARG A 74 1.72 16.02 1.35
CA ARG A 74 1.74 16.88 2.54
C ARG A 74 0.94 16.21 3.67
N GLY A 75 1.37 16.44 4.90
CA GLY A 75 0.64 16.06 6.11
C GLY A 75 1.37 16.59 7.34
N HIS A 76 0.96 16.15 8.52
CA HIS A 76 1.63 16.47 9.77
C HIS A 76 2.22 15.21 10.38
N ARG A 77 3.43 15.34 10.92
CA ARG A 77 4.04 14.26 11.71
C ARG A 77 3.19 14.05 12.96
N HIS A 78 2.87 12.80 13.26
CA HIS A 78 2.16 12.45 14.49
C HIS A 78 2.90 12.94 15.75
N LYS A 79 2.12 13.31 16.77
CA LYS A 79 2.52 13.90 18.07
C LYS A 79 3.14 15.29 18.03
N SER A 80 3.87 15.64 16.98
CA SER A 80 4.61 16.91 16.94
C SER A 80 3.94 18.00 16.11
N ASN A 81 2.88 17.67 15.36
CA ASN A 81 2.17 18.56 14.43
C ASN A 81 3.10 19.31 13.43
N ILE A 82 4.27 18.74 13.14
CA ILE A 82 5.26 19.36 12.26
C ILE A 82 4.85 19.05 10.81
N PRO A 83 4.73 20.05 9.92
CA PRO A 83 4.45 19.80 8.52
C PRO A 83 5.51 18.91 7.87
N VAL A 84 5.05 17.86 7.19
CA VAL A 84 5.89 16.96 6.41
C VAL A 84 5.54 17.15 4.94
N VAL A 85 6.56 17.39 4.12
CA VAL A 85 6.42 17.49 2.66
C VAL A 85 7.42 16.55 2.01
N SER A 86 6.92 15.71 1.12
CA SER A 86 7.73 14.80 0.32
C SER A 86 7.34 14.91 -1.14
N ASN A 87 8.35 14.89 -2.01
CA ASN A 87 8.16 14.73 -3.44
C ASN A 87 8.48 13.27 -3.78
N ILE A 88 7.60 12.66 -4.54
CA ILE A 88 7.70 11.28 -4.96
C ILE A 88 7.71 11.32 -6.48
N VAL A 89 8.64 10.60 -7.10
CA VAL A 89 8.66 10.39 -8.54
C VAL A 89 8.33 8.93 -8.77
N GLY A 90 7.41 8.65 -9.68
CA GLY A 90 6.97 7.30 -9.98
C GLY A 90 6.89 7.03 -11.46
N LYS A 91 6.93 5.74 -11.78
CA LYS A 91 6.75 5.20 -13.13
C LYS A 91 5.82 4.00 -13.07
N VAL A 92 4.98 3.87 -14.08
CA VAL A 92 4.09 2.73 -14.33
C VAL A 92 4.56 1.99 -15.56
N ASP A 93 4.72 0.68 -15.44
CA ASP A 93 5.00 -0.25 -16.52
C ASP A 93 4.10 -1.48 -16.35
N GLY A 94 2.92 -1.45 -16.97
CA GLY A 94 1.87 -2.45 -16.74
C GLY A 94 1.35 -2.43 -15.29
N ASN A 95 1.51 -3.54 -14.57
CA ASN A 95 1.20 -3.67 -13.14
C ASN A 95 2.39 -3.29 -12.23
N ASN A 96 3.56 -3.00 -12.81
CA ASN A 96 4.74 -2.60 -12.06
C ASN A 96 4.74 -1.09 -11.84
N ILE A 97 4.46 -0.68 -10.61
CA ILE A 97 4.44 0.73 -10.22
C ILE A 97 5.58 0.98 -9.25
N VAL A 98 6.60 1.71 -9.70
CA VAL A 98 7.80 1.98 -8.89
C VAL A 98 7.85 3.44 -8.55
N THR A 99 8.15 3.74 -7.29
CA THR A 99 8.34 5.11 -6.82
C THR A 99 9.61 5.31 -6.04
N TYR A 100 10.05 6.56 -6.00
CA TYR A 100 11.17 7.00 -5.20
C TYR A 100 10.82 8.27 -4.46
N TRP A 101 11.08 8.26 -3.15
CA TRP A 101 10.69 9.32 -2.25
C TRP A 101 11.87 10.23 -1.98
N ARG A 102 11.59 11.53 -1.96
CA ARG A 102 12.57 12.56 -1.60
C ARG A 102 11.88 13.54 -0.66
N ARG A 103 12.36 13.58 0.60
CA ARG A 103 11.90 14.60 1.55
C ARG A 103 12.29 15.98 1.04
N LEU A 104 11.44 16.98 1.28
CA LEU A 104 11.75 18.37 0.96
C LEU A 104 13.09 18.75 1.63
N ARG A 105 14.00 19.39 0.87
CA ARG A 105 15.37 19.77 1.29
C ARG A 105 16.37 18.63 1.48
N SER A 106 16.00 17.36 1.31
CA SER A 106 16.95 16.25 1.30
C SER A 106 17.41 15.94 -0.13
N ARG A 107 18.73 15.73 -0.30
CA ARG A 107 19.29 15.16 -1.54
C ARG A 107 19.16 13.63 -1.59
N ARG A 108 18.83 12.99 -0.47
CA ARG A 108 18.74 11.52 -0.39
C ARG A 108 17.44 11.02 -1.02
N LYS A 109 17.60 10.12 -1.98
CA LYS A 109 16.53 9.34 -2.59
C LYS A 109 16.26 8.10 -1.72
N LEU A 110 15.00 7.86 -1.39
CA LEU A 110 14.54 6.66 -0.68
C LEU A 110 13.76 5.78 -1.66
N GLY A 111 13.94 4.47 -1.56
CA GLY A 111 13.36 3.49 -2.48
C GLY A 111 14.44 2.68 -3.21
N PRO A 112 14.04 1.84 -4.19
CA PRO A 112 12.71 1.77 -4.78
C PRO A 112 11.62 1.31 -3.81
N PHE A 113 10.43 1.89 -3.99
CA PHE A 113 9.19 1.39 -3.40
C PHE A 113 8.26 0.91 -4.51
N TYR A 114 7.89 -0.36 -4.45
CA TYR A 114 6.97 -1.00 -5.38
C TYR A 114 5.56 -0.89 -4.84
N HIS A 115 4.63 -0.44 -5.68
CA HIS A 115 3.21 -0.31 -5.34
C HIS A 115 2.43 -1.36 -6.09
N VAL A 116 1.61 -2.11 -5.36
CA VAL A 116 0.71 -3.13 -5.92
C VAL A 116 -0.72 -2.68 -5.67
N ILE A 117 -1.46 -2.36 -6.73
CA ILE A 117 -2.85 -1.92 -6.62
C ILE A 117 -3.75 -3.14 -6.43
N ILE A 118 -4.35 -3.27 -5.25
CA ILE A 118 -5.25 -4.38 -4.92
C ILE A 118 -6.69 -4.04 -5.32
N SER A 119 -7.08 -2.77 -5.21
CA SER A 119 -8.42 -2.31 -5.59
C SER A 119 -8.36 -0.83 -5.94
N VAL A 120 -9.10 -0.42 -6.96
CA VAL A 120 -9.19 0.98 -7.39
C VAL A 120 -10.58 1.25 -7.91
N LYS A 121 -11.16 2.34 -7.42
CA LYS A 121 -12.30 3.04 -8.01
C LYS A 121 -11.85 4.49 -8.10
N TYR A 122 -11.50 4.95 -9.29
CA TYR A 122 -10.75 6.19 -9.48
C TYR A 122 -11.44 7.45 -8.96
N ASP A 123 -12.76 7.43 -8.88
CA ASP A 123 -13.62 8.48 -8.34
C ASP A 123 -13.76 8.43 -6.80
N THR A 124 -13.35 7.33 -6.17
CA THR A 124 -13.69 7.04 -4.78
C THR A 124 -12.45 6.75 -3.93
N ALA A 125 -11.76 5.63 -4.21
CA ALA A 125 -10.71 5.09 -3.34
C ALA A 125 -9.74 4.16 -4.08
N VAL A 126 -8.53 4.07 -3.53
CA VAL A 126 -7.51 3.10 -3.94
C VAL A 126 -6.98 2.38 -2.71
N GLY A 127 -6.87 1.07 -2.79
CA GLY A 127 -6.18 0.22 -1.82
C GLY A 127 -4.94 -0.37 -2.46
N MET A 128 -3.78 -0.12 -1.86
CA MET A 128 -2.49 -0.55 -2.40
C MET A 128 -1.57 -1.12 -1.33
N LEU A 129 -0.68 -2.03 -1.75
CA LEU A 129 0.46 -2.46 -0.95
C LEU A 129 1.70 -1.69 -1.40
N VAL A 130 2.56 -1.35 -0.45
CA VAL A 130 3.85 -0.71 -0.67
C VAL A 130 4.95 -1.60 -0.14
N CYS A 131 5.93 -1.88 -0.99
CA CYS A 131 6.98 -2.84 -0.74
C CYS A 131 8.35 -2.26 -1.04
N THR A 132 9.39 -2.81 -0.42
CA THR A 132 10.79 -2.44 -0.72
C THR A 132 11.70 -3.66 -0.62
N GLU A 133 12.69 -3.73 -1.49
CA GLU A 133 13.73 -4.76 -1.51
C GLU A 133 14.82 -4.55 -0.45
N THR A 134 14.66 -3.59 0.46
CA THR A 134 15.66 -3.39 1.51
C THR A 134 15.46 -4.44 2.60
N LYS A 135 16.43 -5.33 2.84
CA LYS A 135 16.36 -6.44 3.84
C LYS A 135 15.87 -6.02 5.23
N ARG A 136 16.08 -4.75 5.61
CA ARG A 136 15.59 -4.17 6.88
C ARG A 136 14.07 -3.95 6.93
N TYR A 137 13.42 -3.91 5.78
CA TYR A 137 12.00 -3.61 5.57
C TYR A 137 11.29 -4.68 4.71
N MET A 138 12.02 -5.66 4.15
CA MET A 138 11.46 -6.76 3.35
C MET A 138 10.40 -7.58 4.09
N GLU A 139 10.43 -7.61 5.42
CA GLU A 139 9.41 -8.28 6.25
C GLU A 139 8.11 -7.47 6.39
N ASN A 140 8.10 -6.19 6.00
CA ASN A 140 7.00 -5.26 6.26
C ASN A 140 6.41 -4.75 4.94
N LYS A 141 5.53 -5.56 4.33
CA LYS A 141 4.55 -5.03 3.37
C LYS A 141 3.69 -3.99 4.08
N LEU A 142 3.52 -2.83 3.46
CA LEU A 142 2.69 -1.78 4.03
C LEU A 142 1.39 -1.66 3.26
N ALA A 143 0.25 -1.69 3.93
CA ALA A 143 -1.01 -1.35 3.29
C ALA A 143 -1.23 0.16 3.34
N MET A 144 -1.78 0.72 2.28
CA MET A 144 -2.26 2.10 2.22
C MET A 144 -3.63 2.16 1.54
N ILE A 145 -4.53 2.94 2.12
CA ILE A 145 -5.84 3.27 1.57
C ILE A 145 -5.89 4.77 1.35
N TRP A 146 -6.11 5.20 0.11
CA TRP A 146 -6.34 6.61 -0.23
C TRP A 146 -7.76 6.81 -0.76
N SER A 147 -8.31 8.00 -0.57
CA SER A 147 -9.65 8.38 -1.07
C SER A 147 -9.64 9.74 -1.76
N ARG A 148 -10.61 10.00 -2.63
CA ARG A 148 -10.85 11.33 -3.18
C ARG A 148 -11.37 12.32 -2.14
N GLU A 149 -11.95 11.83 -1.05
CA GLU A 149 -12.45 12.64 0.06
C GLU A 149 -11.63 12.44 1.34
N ARG A 150 -11.81 13.31 2.34
CA ARG A 150 -11.12 13.21 3.64
C ARG A 150 -11.62 12.04 4.50
N SER A 151 -12.74 11.45 4.12
CA SER A 151 -13.35 10.29 4.77
C SER A 151 -13.79 9.29 3.71
N LEU A 152 -14.03 8.06 4.11
CA LEU A 152 -14.49 7.00 3.22
C LEU A 152 -15.71 6.31 3.87
N PRO A 153 -16.78 6.00 3.10
CA PRO A 153 -17.91 5.26 3.63
C PRO A 153 -17.46 3.95 4.28
N LEU A 154 -17.98 3.66 5.47
CA LEU A 154 -17.58 2.51 6.28
C LEU A 154 -17.60 1.18 5.51
N PRO A 155 -18.62 0.86 4.66
CA PRO A 155 -18.62 -0.39 3.90
C PRO A 155 -17.43 -0.51 2.94
N ILE A 156 -17.05 0.59 2.27
CA ILE A 156 -15.92 0.60 1.33
C ILE A 156 -14.60 0.47 2.10
N LEU A 157 -14.49 1.15 3.24
CA LEU A 157 -13.31 1.08 4.09
C LEU A 157 -13.06 -0.34 4.61
N GLU A 158 -14.10 -1.00 5.13
CA GLU A 158 -13.98 -2.36 5.66
C GLU A 158 -13.71 -3.39 4.56
N GLU A 159 -14.30 -3.22 3.36
CA GLU A 159 -13.96 -4.02 2.19
C GLU A 159 -12.45 -3.90 1.84
N LEU A 160 -11.93 -2.67 1.77
CA LEU A 160 -10.52 -2.42 1.44
C LEU A 160 -9.58 -2.94 2.52
N LYS A 161 -9.92 -2.76 3.81
CA LYS A 161 -9.15 -3.32 4.93
C LYS A 161 -9.11 -4.84 4.89
N SER A 162 -10.25 -5.49 4.63
CA SER A 162 -10.33 -6.95 4.51
C SER A 162 -9.45 -7.46 3.37
N LYS A 163 -9.55 -6.86 2.18
CA LYS A 163 -8.72 -7.21 1.01
C LYS A 163 -7.23 -7.03 1.28
N LEU A 164 -6.83 -5.89 1.84
CA LEU A 164 -5.41 -5.60 2.14
C LEU A 164 -4.88 -6.44 3.30
N GLY A 165 -5.70 -6.72 4.30
CA GLY A 165 -5.38 -7.52 5.47
C GLY A 165 -5.01 -8.97 5.13
N ALA A 166 -5.44 -9.49 3.99
CA ALA A 166 -4.97 -10.79 3.48
C ALA A 166 -3.47 -10.82 3.14
N TYR A 167 -2.82 -9.65 2.99
CA TYR A 167 -1.43 -9.52 2.55
C TYR A 167 -0.49 -8.90 3.59
N VAL A 168 -1.02 -8.35 4.69
CA VAL A 168 -0.24 -7.70 5.74
C VAL A 168 -0.54 -8.33 7.09
N ASN A 169 0.49 -8.47 7.93
CA ASN A 169 0.33 -9.03 9.27
C ASN A 169 0.02 -7.95 10.32
N GLN A 170 0.14 -6.68 9.94
CA GLN A 170 -0.06 -5.52 10.80
C GLN A 170 -1.48 -4.97 10.67
N GLU A 171 -2.00 -4.41 11.77
CA GLU A 171 -3.27 -3.70 11.79
C GLU A 171 -3.25 -2.48 10.84
N ILE A 172 -4.32 -2.34 10.04
CA ILE A 172 -4.56 -1.18 9.17
C ILE A 172 -5.33 -0.13 9.99
N ARG A 173 -4.63 0.94 10.37
CA ARG A 173 -5.17 2.01 11.22
C ARG A 173 -5.62 3.21 10.41
N MET A 174 -6.58 3.94 10.94
CA MET A 174 -7.05 5.20 10.36
C MET A 174 -6.01 6.30 10.55
N ALA A 175 -5.86 7.14 9.53
CA ALA A 175 -5.18 8.41 9.64
C ALA A 175 -6.15 9.46 10.20
N ASP A 176 -5.64 10.35 11.03
CA ASP A 176 -6.40 11.43 11.64
C ASP A 176 -6.59 12.60 10.66
N HIS A 177 -7.84 13.01 10.44
CA HIS A 177 -8.24 14.16 9.61
C HIS A 177 -9.13 15.18 10.34
N ASP A 178 -9.32 15.04 11.65
CA ASP A 178 -10.31 15.84 12.38
C ASP A 178 -9.88 17.31 12.52
N ASN A 179 -8.57 17.58 12.50
CA ASN A 179 -7.99 18.92 12.67
C ASN A 179 -7.11 19.34 11.48
N CYS A 180 -7.72 19.42 10.30
CA CYS A 180 -7.13 19.78 9.00
C CYS A 180 -8.00 20.78 8.23
#